data_AF-A0A1N6GCH3-F1
#
_entry.id   AF-A0A1N6GCH3-F1
#
_cell.length_a   1.000
_cell.length_b   1.000
_cell.length_c   1.000
_cell.angle_alpha   90.00
_cell.angle_beta   90.00
_cell.angle_gamma   90.00
#
_symmetry.space_group_name_H-M   'P 1'
#
loop_
_entity.id
_entity.type
_entity.pdbx_description
1 polymer ?
#
loop_
_entity_poly.entity_id
_entity_poly.type
_entity_poly.pdbx_seq_one_letter_code
_entity_poly.pdbx_strand_id
1 'polypeptide(L)'
;MLFNSIEFAIFLPIVFILYWALRKHFRFQLYVLLIASYIFYGWWDWRFLSLIIFSSGIDFLIGKRLDTIAVESKRKMLLGLSLLTNLGLLGFFKYYNFFSESLSEAFTFFGKEIPTGRLDIILPVGISFYTFQTLSYTIDVYRRKLEPTDDWLAFFGFVSFFPQLVAGPIERASHLLGQFQKPRIFDYSFAVSGLRLIIWGMFKKIVIADNAAFMVDEIFLDYTNQSSLSLMLGVVLFAFQIYGDFSGYSDIAIGLSRIFGFDLMLNFRFPYLAQNINDFWKRWHISLSSWFRDYVYIPLGGSRVSTWASFRNVLIVFLVSGFWHGANWTFIIWGLIHGILYVPFFFMKPHQDLHEHSILKNLPKIFLTFTVVCLGWIFFRADSVSQAFNYIGLMFTNEGSSNFIFEANKRKIILGIVLLCIMGMMIIEGYFESKQKKEVLLPSWSLVLIVLFIFYFGGFKNHESFIYFQF
;
A
#
# COMPACT_ATOMS: atom_id res chain seq x y z
N MET A 1 15.19 -7.15 1.17
CA MET A 1 15.23 -7.49 2.62
C MET A 1 13.89 -7.11 3.24
N LEU A 2 13.44 -7.75 4.32
CA LEU A 2 12.27 -7.31 5.08
C LEU A 2 12.68 -6.35 6.21
N PHE A 3 11.89 -5.33 6.53
CA PHE A 3 12.27 -4.37 7.58
C PHE A 3 12.35 -4.99 8.98
N ASN A 4 11.53 -6.01 9.27
CA ASN A 4 11.53 -6.74 10.53
C ASN A 4 12.55 -7.90 10.60
N SER A 5 13.49 -7.99 9.64
CA SER A 5 14.51 -9.04 9.59
C SER A 5 15.82 -8.66 10.30
N ILE A 6 16.60 -9.66 10.69
CA ILE A 6 17.93 -9.46 11.30
C ILE A 6 18.90 -8.83 10.29
N GLU A 7 18.83 -9.24 9.03
CA GLU A 7 19.62 -8.70 7.93
C GLU A 7 19.40 -7.19 7.80
N PHE A 8 18.15 -6.74 7.88
CA PHE A 8 17.83 -5.31 7.86
C PHE A 8 18.31 -4.58 9.11
N ALA A 9 18.20 -5.20 10.29
CA ALA A 9 18.70 -4.63 11.55
C ALA A 9 20.22 -4.40 11.53
N ILE A 10 20.98 -5.20 10.79
CA ILE A 10 22.43 -5.01 10.57
C ILE A 10 22.69 -4.01 9.44
N PHE A 11 21.96 -4.12 8.33
CA PHE A 11 22.09 -3.26 7.16
C PHE A 11 21.87 -1.77 7.51
N LEU A 12 20.82 -1.46 8.28
CA LEU A 12 20.40 -0.08 8.51
C LEU A 12 21.46 0.76 9.26
N PRO A 13 22.04 0.33 10.39
CA PRO A 13 23.12 1.07 11.05
C PRO A 13 24.34 1.31 10.17
N ILE A 14 24.74 0.31 9.37
CA ILE A 14 25.88 0.42 8.44
C ILE A 14 25.61 1.53 7.43
N VAL A 15 24.45 1.48 6.76
CA VAL A 15 24.08 2.48 5.75
C VAL A 15 23.93 3.86 6.38
N PHE A 16 23.32 3.96 7.57
CA PHE A 16 23.18 5.22 8.30
C PHE A 16 24.53 5.87 8.61
N ILE A 17 25.48 5.10 9.16
CA ILE A 17 26.82 5.60 9.50
C ILE A 17 27.54 6.06 8.24
N LEU A 18 27.57 5.24 7.18
CA LEU A 18 28.23 5.60 5.92
C LEU A 18 27.62 6.85 5.28
N TYR A 19 26.29 6.94 5.24
CA TYR A 19 25.56 8.06 4.66
C TYR A 19 25.84 9.38 5.37
N TRP A 20 25.82 9.39 6.72
CA TRP A 20 26.05 10.60 7.50
C TRP A 20 27.53 10.95 7.67
N ALA A 21 28.44 9.96 7.63
CA ALA A 21 29.88 10.22 7.57
C ALA A 21 30.26 11.01 6.31
N LEU A 22 29.56 10.77 5.20
CA LEU A 22 29.78 11.43 3.91
C LEU A 22 28.95 12.71 3.70
N ARG A 23 28.33 13.28 4.75
CA ARG A 23 27.46 14.47 4.63
C ARG A 23 28.12 15.70 3.98
N LYS A 24 29.45 15.83 4.07
CA LYS A 24 30.22 16.91 3.42
C LYS A 24 30.43 16.66 1.92
N HIS A 25 30.19 15.44 1.45
CA HIS A 25 30.43 14.98 0.09
C HIS A 25 29.12 14.49 -0.54
N PHE A 26 28.24 15.44 -0.88
CA PHE A 26 26.87 15.19 -1.34
C PHE A 26 26.74 14.09 -2.42
N ARG A 27 27.60 14.09 -3.44
CA ARG A 27 27.57 13.05 -4.49
C ARG A 27 27.85 11.64 -3.95
N PHE A 28 28.83 11.50 -3.06
CA PHE A 28 29.16 10.22 -2.42
C PHE A 28 28.06 9.77 -1.46
N GLN A 29 27.41 10.70 -0.77
CA GLN A 29 26.23 10.42 0.04
C GLN A 29 25.09 9.81 -0.81
N LEU A 30 24.84 10.33 -2.01
CA LEU A 30 23.86 9.75 -2.95
C LEU A 30 24.28 8.39 -3.50
N TYR A 31 25.57 8.18 -3.80
CA TYR A 31 26.07 6.87 -4.22
C TYR A 31 25.86 5.80 -3.16
N VAL A 32 26.15 6.11 -1.88
CA VAL A 32 25.86 5.19 -0.77
C VAL A 32 24.38 4.83 -0.75
N LEU A 33 23.50 5.82 -0.91
CA LEU A 33 22.06 5.58 -0.87
C LEU A 33 21.55 4.74 -2.05
N LEU A 34 22.06 5.00 -3.26
CA LEU A 34 21.71 4.23 -4.45
C LEU A 34 22.21 2.79 -4.34
N ILE A 35 23.47 2.59 -3.95
CA ILE A 35 24.05 1.26 -3.79
C ILE A 35 23.33 0.49 -2.69
N ALA A 36 23.11 1.11 -1.53
CA ALA A 36 22.33 0.52 -0.45
C ALA A 36 20.93 0.12 -0.93
N SER A 37 20.31 0.92 -1.79
CA SER A 37 18.99 0.63 -2.31
C SER A 37 18.94 -0.56 -3.26
N TYR A 38 19.92 -0.68 -4.15
CA TYR A 38 20.06 -1.86 -4.99
C TYR A 38 20.42 -3.12 -4.20
N ILE A 39 21.26 -3.01 -3.17
CA ILE A 39 21.54 -4.13 -2.26
C ILE A 39 20.26 -4.57 -1.54
N PHE A 40 19.51 -3.62 -0.99
CA PHE A 40 18.26 -3.91 -0.27
C PHE A 40 17.25 -4.65 -1.16
N TYR A 41 17.07 -4.18 -2.39
CA TYR A 41 16.14 -4.78 -3.35
C TYR A 41 16.64 -6.14 -3.86
N GLY A 42 17.90 -6.18 -4.33
CA GLY A 42 18.53 -7.38 -4.89
C GLY A 42 18.76 -8.49 -3.87
N TRP A 43 18.61 -8.21 -2.58
CA TRP A 43 18.63 -9.23 -1.52
C TRP A 43 17.55 -10.28 -1.65
N TRP A 44 16.40 -9.92 -2.24
CA TRP A 44 15.35 -10.89 -2.55
C TRP A 44 15.73 -11.69 -3.80
N ASP A 45 15.97 -10.99 -4.91
CA ASP A 45 16.50 -11.58 -6.15
C ASP A 45 17.15 -10.50 -7.02
N TRP A 46 18.45 -10.66 -7.25
CA TRP A 46 19.27 -9.68 -7.98
C TRP A 46 18.87 -9.55 -9.46
N ARG A 47 18.23 -10.56 -10.05
CA ARG A 47 17.85 -10.55 -11.48
C ARG A 47 16.89 -9.40 -11.78
N PHE A 48 16.01 -9.07 -10.83
CA PHE A 48 15.01 -8.01 -11.00
C PHE A 48 15.57 -6.60 -10.84
N LEU A 49 16.83 -6.43 -10.40
CA LEU A 49 17.50 -5.13 -10.48
C LEU A 49 17.57 -4.64 -11.93
N SER A 50 17.74 -5.56 -12.89
CA SER A 50 17.74 -5.23 -14.32
C SER A 50 16.45 -4.55 -14.75
N LEU A 51 15.29 -4.97 -14.22
CA LEU A 51 13.99 -4.38 -14.54
C LEU A 51 13.88 -2.95 -14.01
N ILE A 52 14.26 -2.70 -12.76
CA ILE A 52 14.22 -1.35 -12.18
C ILE A 52 15.15 -0.42 -12.94
N ILE A 53 16.39 -0.86 -13.21
CA ILE A 53 17.37 -0.07 -13.94
C ILE A 53 16.90 0.22 -15.35
N PHE A 54 16.33 -0.78 -16.04
CA PHE A 54 15.79 -0.63 -17.38
C PHE A 54 14.61 0.35 -17.42
N SER A 55 13.60 0.16 -16.56
CA SER A 55 12.43 1.04 -16.48
C SER A 55 12.84 2.48 -16.16
N SER A 56 13.72 2.66 -15.16
CA SER A 56 14.26 3.96 -14.78
C SER A 56 15.05 4.61 -15.92
N GLY A 57 15.91 3.84 -16.60
CA GLY A 57 16.72 4.35 -17.71
C GLY A 57 15.85 4.83 -18.88
N ILE A 58 14.82 4.08 -19.24
CA ILE A 58 13.88 4.47 -20.30
C ILE A 58 13.15 5.77 -19.93
N ASP A 59 12.61 5.86 -18.71
CA ASP A 59 11.86 7.05 -18.29
C ASP A 59 12.74 8.28 -18.09
N PHE A 60 13.99 8.12 -17.64
CA PHE A 60 14.98 9.19 -17.58
C PHE A 60 15.27 9.75 -18.99
N LEU A 61 15.56 8.88 -19.95
CA LEU A 61 15.85 9.27 -21.33
C LEU A 61 14.64 9.90 -22.02
N ILE A 62 13.44 9.37 -21.78
CA ILE A 62 12.19 9.92 -22.30
C ILE A 62 11.93 11.30 -21.70
N GLY A 63 12.08 11.47 -20.39
CA GLY A 63 11.92 12.77 -19.72
C GLY A 63 12.82 13.84 -20.33
N LYS A 64 14.10 13.53 -20.53
CA LYS A 64 15.05 14.45 -21.17
C LYS A 64 14.67 14.78 -22.62
N ARG A 65 14.24 13.78 -23.41
CA ARG A 65 13.83 14.00 -24.81
C ARG A 65 12.54 14.79 -24.92
N LEU A 66 11.59 14.59 -24.00
CA LEU A 66 10.32 15.32 -23.98
C LEU A 66 10.58 16.82 -23.93
N ASP A 67 11.52 17.30 -23.12
CA ASP A 67 11.81 18.72 -23.00
C ASP A 67 12.38 19.35 -24.28
N THR A 68 13.26 18.63 -24.98
CA THR A 68 13.88 19.12 -26.23
C THR A 68 12.94 19.13 -27.45
N ILE A 69 11.86 18.34 -27.42
CA ILE A 69 10.97 18.16 -28.58
C ILE A 69 9.72 19.04 -28.43
N ALA A 70 9.59 20.03 -29.34
CA ALA A 70 8.42 20.89 -29.41
C ALA A 70 7.21 20.23 -30.12
N VAL A 71 7.45 19.28 -31.03
CA VAL A 71 6.41 18.66 -31.85
C VAL A 71 5.54 17.72 -31.00
N GLU A 72 4.25 18.06 -30.88
CA GLU A 72 3.31 17.38 -29.98
C GLU A 72 3.09 15.90 -30.32
N SER A 73 3.06 15.52 -31.60
CA SER A 73 2.92 14.11 -32.01
C SER A 73 4.10 13.25 -31.55
N LYS A 74 5.33 13.78 -31.65
CA LYS A 74 6.55 13.11 -31.16
C LYS A 74 6.56 13.02 -29.63
N ARG A 75 6.10 14.07 -28.93
CA ARG A 75 5.94 14.04 -27.46
C ARG A 75 4.95 12.96 -27.02
N LYS A 76 3.81 12.84 -27.71
CA LYS A 76 2.82 11.77 -27.47
C LYS A 76 3.39 10.38 -27.72
N MET A 77 4.19 10.21 -28.77
CA MET A 77 4.86 8.94 -29.04
C MET A 77 5.85 8.56 -27.93
N LEU A 78 6.63 9.53 -27.42
CA LEU A 78 7.55 9.30 -26.31
C LEU A 78 6.81 8.95 -25.01
N LEU A 79 5.74 9.67 -24.68
CA LEU A 79 4.89 9.29 -23.56
C LEU A 79 4.29 7.90 -23.76
N GLY A 80 3.81 7.60 -24.97
CA GLY A 80 3.29 6.27 -25.33
C GLY A 80 4.32 5.17 -25.13
N LEU A 81 5.59 5.40 -25.48
CA LEU A 81 6.68 4.46 -25.23
C LEU A 81 6.92 4.21 -23.73
N SER A 82 6.91 5.27 -22.91
CA SER A 82 7.01 5.15 -21.44
C SER A 82 5.85 4.35 -20.86
N LEU A 83 4.61 4.67 -21.26
CA LEU A 83 3.41 3.97 -20.83
C LEU A 83 3.44 2.50 -21.25
N LEU A 84 3.75 2.22 -22.52
CA LEU A 84 3.85 0.86 -23.04
C LEU A 84 4.93 0.05 -22.34
N THR A 85 6.08 0.64 -22.05
CA THR A 85 7.18 -0.07 -21.39
C THR A 85 6.82 -0.41 -19.96
N ASN A 86 6.41 0.57 -19.14
CA ASN A 86 6.11 0.34 -17.73
C ASN A 86 4.85 -0.53 -17.54
N LEU A 87 3.76 -0.21 -18.25
CA LEU A 87 2.52 -1.00 -18.16
C LEU A 87 2.66 -2.35 -18.86
N GLY A 88 3.54 -2.47 -19.84
CA GLY A 88 3.88 -3.75 -20.48
C GLY A 88 4.65 -4.68 -19.55
N LEU A 89 5.64 -4.17 -18.82
CA LEU A 89 6.33 -4.91 -17.76
C LEU A 89 5.36 -5.36 -16.67
N LEU A 90 4.51 -4.44 -16.18
CA LEU A 90 3.49 -4.78 -15.20
C LEU A 90 2.47 -5.80 -15.77
N GLY A 91 2.04 -5.61 -17.02
CA GLY A 91 1.20 -6.51 -17.82
C GLY A 91 1.72 -7.93 -17.84
N PHE A 92 2.98 -8.08 -18.23
CA PHE A 92 3.66 -9.36 -18.35
C PHE A 92 3.86 -10.04 -17.00
N PHE A 93 4.43 -9.35 -16.02
CA PHE A 93 4.80 -9.97 -14.74
C PHE A 93 3.61 -10.21 -13.80
N LYS A 94 2.59 -9.35 -13.83
CA LYS A 94 1.46 -9.43 -12.90
C LYS A 94 0.21 -10.07 -13.49
N TYR A 95 -0.08 -9.84 -14.78
CA TYR A 95 -1.40 -10.17 -15.34
C TYR A 95 -1.40 -11.26 -16.41
N TYR A 96 -0.23 -11.71 -16.89
CA TYR A 96 -0.15 -12.70 -17.96
C TYR A 96 -0.94 -13.98 -17.65
N ASN A 97 -0.70 -14.59 -16.48
CA ASN A 97 -1.38 -15.83 -16.09
C ASN A 97 -2.90 -15.63 -15.94
N PHE A 98 -3.34 -14.53 -15.32
CA PHE A 98 -4.76 -14.20 -15.21
C PHE A 98 -5.46 -14.10 -16.57
N PHE A 99 -4.85 -13.39 -17.54
CA PHE A 99 -5.43 -13.28 -18.88
C PHE A 99 -5.38 -14.60 -19.66
N SER A 100 -4.29 -15.36 -19.53
CA SER A 100 -4.18 -16.68 -20.18
C SER A 100 -5.23 -17.66 -19.65
N GLU A 101 -5.46 -17.69 -18.34
CA GLU A 101 -6.45 -18.54 -17.68
C GLU A 101 -7.86 -18.11 -18.05
N SER A 102 -8.18 -16.82 -17.93
CA SER A 102 -9.50 -16.27 -18.29
C SER A 102 -9.85 -16.53 -19.76
N LEU A 103 -8.86 -16.44 -20.66
CA LEU A 103 -9.05 -16.72 -22.09
C LEU A 103 -9.33 -18.21 -22.32
N SER A 104 -8.57 -19.09 -21.68
CA SER A 104 -8.79 -20.54 -21.77
C SER A 104 -10.16 -20.93 -21.23
N GLU A 105 -10.58 -20.39 -20.08
CA GLU A 105 -11.92 -20.61 -19.52
C GLU A 105 -13.01 -20.15 -20.49
N ALA A 106 -12.85 -18.96 -21.10
CA ALA A 106 -13.79 -18.45 -22.07
C ALA A 106 -13.89 -19.34 -23.32
N PHE A 107 -12.78 -19.85 -23.86
CA PHE A 107 -12.82 -20.77 -25.00
C PHE A 107 -13.39 -22.14 -24.65
N THR A 108 -13.11 -22.63 -23.44
CA THR A 108 -13.68 -23.88 -22.92
C THR A 108 -15.19 -23.76 -22.81
N PHE A 109 -15.70 -22.60 -22.36
CA PHE A 109 -17.13 -22.30 -22.36
C PHE A 109 -17.75 -22.36 -23.78
N PHE A 110 -17.00 -21.99 -24.82
CA PHE A 110 -17.40 -22.15 -26.22
C PHE A 110 -17.05 -23.53 -26.83
N GLY A 111 -16.72 -24.53 -26.00
CA GLY A 111 -16.47 -25.91 -26.41
C GLY A 111 -15.09 -26.17 -27.03
N LYS A 112 -14.12 -25.25 -26.87
CA LYS A 112 -12.74 -25.43 -27.32
C LYS A 112 -11.78 -25.41 -26.14
N GLU A 113 -11.16 -26.54 -25.84
CA GLU A 113 -10.05 -26.61 -24.91
C GLU A 113 -8.80 -26.02 -25.57
N ILE A 114 -8.34 -24.88 -25.08
CA ILE A 114 -7.04 -24.31 -25.46
C ILE A 114 -6.08 -24.62 -24.31
N PRO A 115 -4.91 -25.24 -24.56
CA PRO A 115 -3.93 -25.45 -23.51
C PRO A 115 -3.53 -24.12 -22.88
N THR A 116 -3.65 -24.00 -21.55
CA THR A 116 -3.11 -22.86 -20.83
C THR A 116 -1.59 -22.95 -20.83
N GLY A 117 -0.94 -22.05 -21.57
CA GLY A 117 0.49 -21.82 -21.42
C GLY A 117 0.77 -21.07 -20.12
N ARG A 118 0.57 -21.72 -18.96
CA ARG A 118 0.99 -21.14 -17.68
C ARG A 118 2.50 -20.98 -17.71
N LEU A 119 2.95 -19.74 -17.53
CA LEU A 119 4.35 -19.45 -17.30
C LEU A 119 4.53 -19.32 -15.79
N ASP A 120 5.55 -20.00 -15.23
CA ASP A 120 5.95 -19.84 -13.83
C ASP A 120 6.67 -18.49 -13.63
N ILE A 121 5.94 -17.40 -13.84
CA ILE A 121 6.44 -16.04 -13.74
C ILE A 121 6.52 -15.67 -12.26
N ILE A 122 7.75 -15.45 -11.79
CA ILE A 122 7.99 -14.89 -10.46
C ILE A 122 7.66 -13.39 -10.52
N LEU A 123 6.66 -12.96 -9.74
CA LEU A 123 6.26 -11.56 -9.65
C LEU A 123 7.36 -10.73 -8.95
N PRO A 124 7.97 -9.73 -9.62
CA PRO A 124 8.99 -8.92 -8.99
C PRO A 124 8.39 -8.04 -7.89
N VAL A 125 8.93 -8.15 -6.67
CA VAL A 125 8.49 -7.33 -5.55
C VAL A 125 8.59 -5.84 -5.90
N GLY A 126 7.58 -5.05 -5.55
CA GLY A 126 7.57 -3.59 -5.77
C GLY A 126 7.30 -3.13 -7.20
N ILE A 127 7.12 -4.03 -8.19
CA ILE A 127 6.90 -3.65 -9.60
C ILE A 127 5.77 -2.65 -9.79
N SER A 128 4.66 -2.85 -9.10
CA SER A 128 3.51 -1.96 -9.16
C SER A 128 3.81 -0.55 -8.62
N PHE A 129 4.64 -0.45 -7.58
CA PHE A 129 4.97 0.81 -6.91
C PHE A 129 5.95 1.64 -7.75
N TYR A 130 7.10 1.07 -8.12
CA TYR A 130 8.08 1.83 -8.92
C TYR A 130 7.55 2.16 -10.31
N THR A 131 6.68 1.33 -10.91
CA THR A 131 5.99 1.63 -12.18
C THR A 131 5.17 2.91 -12.06
N PHE A 132 4.36 3.06 -11.00
CA PHE A 132 3.55 4.27 -10.82
C PHE A 132 4.40 5.50 -10.51
N GLN A 133 5.50 5.30 -9.78
CA GLN A 133 6.44 6.35 -9.45
C GLN A 133 7.16 6.88 -10.70
N THR A 134 7.69 6.02 -11.58
CA THR A 134 8.38 6.46 -12.81
C THR A 134 7.42 7.02 -13.84
N LEU A 135 6.21 6.47 -13.96
CA LEU A 135 5.15 7.03 -14.81
C LEU A 135 4.73 8.43 -14.37
N SER A 136 4.70 8.71 -13.06
CA SER A 136 4.39 10.05 -12.55
C SER A 136 5.35 11.11 -13.13
N TYR A 137 6.63 10.76 -13.25
CA TYR A 137 7.66 11.63 -13.81
C TYR A 137 7.42 11.92 -15.29
N THR A 138 7.29 10.89 -16.13
CA THR A 138 7.14 11.09 -17.59
C THR A 138 5.82 11.77 -17.95
N ILE A 139 4.74 11.46 -17.23
CA ILE A 139 3.44 12.12 -17.41
C ILE A 139 3.52 13.60 -17.01
N ASP A 140 4.15 13.94 -15.88
CA ASP A 140 4.23 15.33 -15.44
C ASP A 140 5.18 16.17 -16.29
N VAL A 141 6.29 15.61 -16.78
CA VAL A 141 7.16 16.26 -17.77
C VAL A 141 6.42 16.46 -19.09
N TYR A 142 5.67 15.46 -19.56
CA TYR A 142 4.84 15.60 -20.77
C TYR A 142 3.79 16.72 -20.60
N ARG A 143 3.16 16.81 -19.43
CA ARG A 143 2.18 17.85 -19.07
C ARG A 143 2.80 19.20 -18.71
N ARG A 144 4.14 19.33 -18.76
CA ARG A 144 4.90 20.54 -18.38
C ARG A 144 4.62 21.01 -16.95
N LYS A 145 4.38 20.07 -16.04
CA LYS A 145 4.23 20.33 -14.60
C LYS A 145 5.54 20.16 -13.83
N LEU A 146 6.53 19.52 -14.47
CA LEU A 146 7.82 19.22 -13.91
C LEU A 146 8.87 19.38 -15.01
N GLU A 147 9.99 20.04 -14.69
CA GLU A 147 11.16 20.07 -15.57
C GLU A 147 11.92 18.74 -15.45
N PRO A 148 12.44 18.17 -16.55
CA PRO A 148 13.22 16.95 -16.44
C PRO A 148 14.52 17.18 -15.68
N THR A 149 15.10 16.11 -15.12
CA THR A 149 16.39 16.20 -14.44
C THR A 149 17.51 15.70 -15.35
N ASP A 150 18.65 16.38 -15.34
CA ASP A 150 19.89 15.88 -15.92
C ASP A 150 20.72 15.03 -14.95
N ASP A 151 20.33 14.99 -13.66
CA ASP A 151 21.06 14.27 -12.63
C ASP A 151 20.56 12.81 -12.55
N TRP A 152 21.23 11.95 -13.32
CA TRP A 152 20.92 10.52 -13.32
C TRP A 152 21.02 9.91 -11.92
N LEU A 153 22.01 10.32 -11.10
CA LEU A 153 22.19 9.74 -9.77
C LEU A 153 21.00 10.08 -8.87
N ALA A 154 20.50 11.31 -8.96
CA ALA A 154 19.29 11.72 -8.24
C ALA A 154 18.05 10.98 -8.76
N PHE A 155 17.91 10.81 -10.07
CA PHE A 155 16.78 10.11 -10.67
C PHE A 155 16.72 8.63 -10.27
N PHE A 156 17.82 7.89 -10.46
CA PHE A 156 17.88 6.48 -10.07
C PHE A 156 17.77 6.29 -8.56
N GLY A 157 18.33 7.22 -7.76
CA GLY A 157 18.15 7.25 -6.30
C GLY A 157 16.69 7.44 -5.91
N PHE A 158 15.97 8.36 -6.57
CA PHE A 158 14.54 8.58 -6.39
C PHE A 158 13.73 7.30 -6.64
N VAL A 159 13.93 6.65 -7.80
CA VAL A 159 13.14 5.46 -8.17
C VAL A 159 13.44 4.29 -7.24
N SER A 160 14.71 4.07 -6.91
CA SER A 160 15.13 2.89 -6.15
C SER A 160 15.11 3.06 -4.64
N PHE A 161 14.76 4.24 -4.11
CA PHE A 161 14.93 4.58 -2.69
C PHE A 161 14.37 3.50 -1.74
N PHE A 162 15.26 2.76 -1.08
CA PHE A 162 14.91 1.53 -0.36
C PHE A 162 13.85 1.67 0.73
N PRO A 163 13.72 2.80 1.47
CA PRO A 163 12.67 2.92 2.46
C PRO A 163 11.27 2.81 1.84
N GLN A 164 11.09 3.25 0.60
CA GLN A 164 9.78 3.21 -0.06
C GLN A 164 9.64 2.15 -1.16
N LEU A 165 10.74 1.68 -1.76
CA LEU A 165 10.75 1.00 -3.05
C LEU A 165 9.75 -0.16 -3.16
N VAL A 166 9.65 -0.94 -2.09
CA VAL A 166 8.96 -2.23 -2.14
C VAL A 166 7.45 -2.07 -1.91
N ALA A 167 7.03 -1.26 -0.94
CA ALA A 167 5.61 -1.01 -0.63
C ALA A 167 5.37 0.28 0.17
N GLY A 168 6.26 1.27 0.06
CA GLY A 168 6.09 2.55 0.72
C GLY A 168 5.01 3.42 0.07
N PRO A 169 4.82 4.65 0.56
CA PRO A 169 3.98 5.62 -0.13
C PRO A 169 4.40 5.75 -1.62
N ILE A 170 3.44 5.72 -2.53
CA ILE A 170 3.68 5.94 -3.96
C ILE A 170 4.03 7.42 -4.18
N GLU A 171 5.33 7.70 -4.16
CA GLU A 171 5.84 9.07 -4.31
C GLU A 171 5.66 9.62 -5.73
N ARG A 172 5.65 10.95 -5.78
CA ARG A 172 5.68 11.70 -7.03
C ARG A 172 7.03 12.31 -7.23
N ALA A 173 7.46 12.37 -8.49
CA ALA A 173 8.70 13.06 -8.83
C ALA A 173 8.68 14.53 -8.36
N SER A 174 7.53 15.21 -8.43
CA SER A 174 7.39 16.59 -7.94
C SER A 174 7.67 16.78 -6.44
N HIS A 175 7.52 15.73 -5.63
CA HIS A 175 7.70 15.78 -4.18
C HIS A 175 9.07 15.22 -3.76
N LEU A 176 9.45 14.03 -4.25
CA LEU A 176 10.64 13.33 -3.80
C LEU A 176 11.89 13.57 -4.66
N LEU A 177 11.79 13.88 -5.96
CA LEU A 177 13.00 14.00 -6.81
C LEU A 177 13.86 15.22 -6.43
N GLY A 178 13.24 16.37 -6.14
CA GLY A 178 13.96 17.62 -5.84
C GLY A 178 14.76 17.59 -4.53
N GLN A 179 14.18 17.04 -3.47
CA GLN A 179 14.73 15.83 -2.85
C GLN A 179 16.21 15.48 -3.06
N PHE A 180 16.43 14.43 -3.84
CA PHE A 180 17.74 13.88 -4.19
C PHE A 180 18.71 14.88 -4.83
N GLN A 181 18.28 16.07 -5.24
CA GLN A 181 19.15 17.10 -5.85
C GLN A 181 19.72 18.10 -4.82
N LYS A 182 19.30 18.03 -3.55
CA LYS A 182 19.73 18.98 -2.50
C LYS A 182 20.62 18.31 -1.44
N PRO A 183 21.74 18.94 -1.04
CA PRO A 183 22.56 18.52 0.09
C PRO A 183 21.75 18.36 1.38
N ARG A 184 22.13 17.37 2.19
CA ARG A 184 21.37 16.96 3.37
C ARG A 184 22.01 17.50 4.64
N ILE A 185 21.18 18.07 5.51
CA ILE A 185 21.56 18.51 6.85
C ILE A 185 20.88 17.58 7.84
N PHE A 186 21.63 17.10 8.84
CA PHE A 186 21.06 16.24 9.87
C PHE A 186 20.19 17.06 10.81
N ASP A 187 18.89 16.75 10.84
CA ASP A 187 17.94 17.29 11.80
C ASP A 187 17.61 16.21 12.83
N TYR A 188 18.08 16.43 14.07
CA TYR A 188 17.85 15.51 15.18
C TYR A 188 16.37 15.32 15.50
N SER A 189 15.58 16.40 15.46
CA SER A 189 14.15 16.34 15.79
C SER A 189 13.36 15.55 14.74
N PHE A 190 13.72 15.73 13.47
CA PHE A 190 13.14 14.99 12.36
C PHE A 190 13.51 13.51 12.42
N ALA A 191 14.78 13.19 12.67
CA ALA A 191 15.25 11.82 12.84
C ALA A 191 14.58 11.10 14.04
N VAL A 192 14.43 11.78 15.19
CA VAL A 192 13.71 11.23 16.35
C VAL A 192 12.23 10.98 16.04
N SER A 193 11.59 11.87 15.28
CA SER A 193 10.22 11.63 14.82
C SER A 193 10.14 10.39 13.92
N GLY A 194 11.16 10.14 13.11
CA GLY A 194 11.28 8.95 12.29
C GLY A 194 11.44 7.67 13.10
N LEU A 195 12.29 7.69 14.12
CA LEU A 195 12.46 6.54 15.03
C LEU A 195 11.15 6.19 15.76
N ARG A 196 10.37 7.20 16.17
CA ARG A 196 9.03 6.99 16.77
C ARG A 196 8.09 6.28 15.80
N LEU A 197 8.08 6.67 14.53
CA LEU A 197 7.27 6.03 13.50
C LEU A 197 7.74 4.60 13.19
N ILE A 198 9.05 4.36 13.13
CA ILE A 198 9.60 3.00 12.95
C ILE A 198 9.09 2.08 14.06
N ILE A 199 9.20 2.50 15.32
CA ILE A 199 8.75 1.70 16.47
C ILE A 199 7.24 1.47 16.44
N TRP A 200 6.46 2.51 16.14
CA TRP A 200 5.01 2.40 16.00
C TRP A 200 4.60 1.47 14.85
N GLY A 201 5.28 1.56 13.71
CA GLY A 201 5.02 0.70 12.57
C GLY A 201 5.39 -0.76 12.84
N MET A 202 6.52 -1.00 13.53
CA MET A 202 6.91 -2.34 14.00
C MET A 202 5.88 -2.94 14.94
N PHE A 203 5.30 -2.14 15.86
CA PHE A 203 4.22 -2.60 16.72
C PHE A 203 3.00 -3.05 15.92
N LYS A 204 2.53 -2.23 14.98
CA LYS A 204 1.38 -2.55 14.13
C LYS A 204 1.61 -3.79 13.27
N LYS A 205 2.81 -3.94 12.71
CA LYS A 205 3.19 -5.10 11.90
C LYS A 205 3.31 -6.37 12.76
N ILE A 206 4.23 -6.36 13.72
CA ILE A 206 4.67 -7.57 14.42
C ILE A 206 3.67 -7.99 15.51
N VAL A 207 3.14 -7.05 16.28
CA VAL A 207 2.27 -7.37 17.43
C VAL A 207 0.82 -7.55 16.99
N ILE A 208 0.32 -6.69 16.10
CA ILE A 208 -1.08 -6.74 15.65
C ILE A 208 -1.23 -7.60 14.40
N ALA A 209 -0.61 -7.22 13.29
CA ALA A 209 -0.92 -7.84 12.00
C ALA A 209 -0.45 -9.30 11.89
N ASP A 210 0.80 -9.60 12.25
CA ASP A 210 1.34 -10.97 12.14
C ASP A 210 0.59 -11.95 13.08
N ASN A 211 0.18 -11.50 14.26
CA ASN A 211 -0.62 -12.33 15.18
C ASN A 211 -2.08 -12.47 14.72
N ALA A 212 -2.66 -11.43 14.12
CA ALA A 212 -4.01 -11.51 13.53
C ALA A 212 -4.02 -12.43 12.30
N ALA A 213 -2.97 -12.39 11.47
CA ALA A 213 -2.82 -13.19 10.25
C ALA A 213 -3.01 -14.68 10.52
N PHE A 214 -2.33 -15.21 11.53
CA PHE A 214 -2.46 -16.62 11.92
C PHE A 214 -3.92 -17.06 12.12
N MET A 215 -4.73 -16.25 12.81
CA MET A 215 -6.14 -16.56 13.06
C MET A 215 -6.99 -16.36 11.81
N VAL A 216 -6.73 -15.29 11.05
CA VAL A 216 -7.46 -14.98 9.82
C VAL A 216 -7.27 -16.09 8.79
N ASP A 217 -6.04 -16.55 8.59
CA ASP A 217 -5.72 -17.58 7.61
C ASP A 217 -6.43 -18.89 7.96
N GLU A 218 -6.40 -19.31 9.23
CA GLU A 218 -7.13 -20.51 9.67
C GLU A 218 -8.65 -20.38 9.46
N ILE A 219 -9.26 -19.21 9.75
CA ILE A 219 -10.70 -18.98 9.58
C ILE A 219 -11.10 -18.97 8.11
N PHE A 220 -10.34 -18.30 7.23
CA PHE A 220 -10.66 -18.20 5.81
C PHE A 220 -10.41 -19.51 5.05
N LEU A 221 -9.41 -20.30 5.46
CA LEU A 221 -9.13 -21.61 4.88
C LEU A 221 -10.23 -22.64 5.20
N ASP A 222 -10.76 -22.64 6.42
CA ASP A 222 -11.79 -23.60 6.87
C ASP A 222 -13.18 -22.97 7.09
N TYR A 223 -13.48 -21.92 6.32
CA TYR A 223 -14.64 -21.05 6.56
C TYR A 223 -15.99 -21.78 6.57
N THR A 224 -16.13 -22.91 5.87
CA THR A 224 -17.37 -23.70 5.81
C THR A 224 -17.73 -24.35 7.14
N ASN A 225 -16.74 -24.62 8.00
CA ASN A 225 -16.96 -25.26 9.29
C ASN A 225 -17.06 -24.25 10.45
N GLN A 226 -16.77 -22.99 10.19
CA GLN A 226 -16.72 -21.93 11.22
C GLN A 226 -18.11 -21.44 11.62
N SER A 227 -18.30 -21.20 12.91
CA SER A 227 -19.50 -20.51 13.41
C SER A 227 -19.61 -19.09 12.89
N SER A 228 -20.83 -18.53 12.85
CA SER A 228 -21.06 -17.17 12.36
C SER A 228 -20.26 -16.10 13.13
N LEU A 229 -20.09 -16.28 14.44
CA LEU A 229 -19.26 -15.38 15.26
C LEU A 229 -17.78 -15.47 14.86
N SER A 230 -17.27 -16.66 14.59
CA SER A 230 -15.88 -16.86 14.15
C SER A 230 -15.65 -16.20 12.78
N LEU A 231 -16.61 -16.31 11.86
CA LEU A 231 -16.57 -15.65 10.56
C LEU A 231 -16.60 -14.12 10.66
N MET A 232 -17.49 -13.57 11.49
CA MET A 232 -17.56 -12.12 11.79
C MET A 232 -16.26 -11.61 12.42
N LEU A 233 -15.70 -12.35 13.36
CA LEU A 233 -14.44 -12.00 13.98
C LEU A 233 -13.27 -12.11 12.99
N GLY A 234 -13.30 -13.11 12.10
CA GLY A 234 -12.30 -13.30 11.05
C GLY A 234 -12.19 -12.09 10.12
N VAL A 235 -13.32 -11.54 9.65
CA VAL A 235 -13.28 -10.34 8.80
C VAL A 235 -12.82 -9.08 9.55
N VAL A 236 -13.19 -8.93 10.82
CA VAL A 236 -12.72 -7.81 11.66
C VAL A 236 -11.22 -7.91 11.92
N LEU A 237 -10.73 -9.10 12.26
CA LEU A 237 -9.30 -9.36 12.42
C LEU A 237 -8.55 -9.13 11.11
N PHE A 238 -9.12 -9.53 9.98
CA PHE A 238 -8.53 -9.29 8.67
C PHE A 238 -8.41 -7.79 8.36
N ALA A 239 -9.42 -6.98 8.70
CA ALA A 239 -9.33 -5.52 8.57
C ALA A 239 -8.13 -4.97 9.37
N PHE A 240 -7.97 -5.38 10.63
CA PHE A 240 -6.83 -4.94 11.42
C PHE A 240 -5.49 -5.55 10.99
N GLN A 241 -5.48 -6.76 10.42
CA GLN A 241 -4.30 -7.35 9.79
C GLN A 241 -3.84 -6.51 8.62
N ILE A 242 -4.69 -6.29 7.61
CA ILE A 242 -4.30 -5.52 6.42
C ILE A 242 -3.94 -4.08 6.78
N TYR A 243 -4.64 -3.46 7.73
CA TYR A 243 -4.29 -2.13 8.22
C TYR A 243 -2.96 -2.10 8.96
N GLY A 244 -2.76 -2.99 9.93
CA GLY A 244 -1.55 -3.05 10.74
C GLY A 244 -0.32 -3.40 9.92
N ASP A 245 -0.47 -4.29 8.95
CA ASP A 245 0.60 -4.70 8.04
C ASP A 245 1.01 -3.54 7.12
N PHE A 246 0.04 -2.95 6.42
CA PHE A 246 0.33 -1.94 5.42
C PHE A 246 0.64 -0.56 6.01
N SER A 247 -0.13 -0.13 7.01
CA SER A 247 0.18 1.10 7.72
C SER A 247 1.44 0.96 8.57
N GLY A 248 1.71 -0.22 9.13
CA GLY A 248 2.96 -0.50 9.83
C GLY A 248 4.17 -0.38 8.91
N TYR A 249 4.12 -1.02 7.74
CA TYR A 249 5.15 -0.88 6.71
C TYR A 249 5.33 0.59 6.27
N SER A 250 4.23 1.29 6.00
CA SER A 250 4.27 2.70 5.58
C SER A 250 4.91 3.61 6.63
N ASP A 251 4.60 3.41 7.92
CA ASP A 251 5.20 4.20 9.01
C ASP A 251 6.70 3.90 9.17
N ILE A 252 7.12 2.64 8.99
CA ILE A 252 8.54 2.27 8.96
C ILE A 252 9.22 2.95 7.76
N ALA A 253 8.63 2.90 6.56
CA ALA A 253 9.15 3.55 5.36
C ALA A 253 9.32 5.07 5.53
N ILE A 254 8.30 5.75 6.04
CA ILE A 254 8.33 7.18 6.34
C ILE A 254 9.40 7.46 7.40
N GLY A 255 9.42 6.71 8.49
CA GLY A 255 10.36 6.91 9.58
C GLY A 255 11.82 6.69 9.19
N LEU A 256 12.10 5.66 8.38
CA LEU A 256 13.39 5.41 7.76
C LEU A 256 13.79 6.58 6.85
N SER A 257 12.86 7.10 6.06
CA SER A 257 13.15 8.26 5.21
C SER A 257 13.56 9.48 6.03
N ARG A 258 12.89 9.73 7.17
CA ARG A 258 13.23 10.85 8.06
C ARG A 258 14.63 10.76 8.65
N ILE A 259 15.11 9.56 9.03
CA ILE A 259 16.48 9.41 9.55
C ILE A 259 17.55 9.64 8.47
N PHE A 260 17.21 9.52 7.19
CA PHE A 260 18.05 9.91 6.05
C PHE A 260 17.80 11.35 5.57
N GLY A 261 16.87 12.07 6.21
CA GLY A 261 16.53 13.45 5.90
C GLY A 261 15.64 13.62 4.66
N PHE A 262 14.84 12.61 4.33
CA PHE A 262 13.82 12.67 3.27
C PHE A 262 12.42 12.74 3.89
N ASP A 263 11.56 13.57 3.30
CA ASP A 263 10.16 13.67 3.67
C ASP A 263 9.30 12.93 2.64
N LEU A 264 8.56 11.92 3.10
CA LEU A 264 7.63 11.14 2.27
C LEU A 264 6.18 11.54 2.59
N MET A 265 5.31 11.33 1.61
CA MET A 265 3.87 11.43 1.71
C MET A 265 3.33 10.44 2.74
N LEU A 266 2.27 10.83 3.43
CA LEU A 266 1.53 9.92 4.30
C LEU A 266 0.69 8.96 3.48
N ASN A 267 0.65 7.70 3.90
CA ASN A 267 -0.21 6.71 3.27
C ASN A 267 -1.51 6.45 4.04
N PHE A 268 -1.49 6.64 5.36
CA PHE A 268 -2.64 6.41 6.23
C PHE A 268 -2.85 7.56 7.21
N ARG A 269 -4.12 7.84 7.51
CA ARG A 269 -4.52 8.82 8.53
C ARG A 269 -5.76 8.34 9.30
N PHE A 270 -5.56 7.36 10.17
CA PHE A 270 -6.60 6.77 11.04
C PHE A 270 -7.87 6.37 10.27
N PRO A 271 -7.75 5.52 9.24
CA PRO A 271 -8.85 5.24 8.29
C PRO A 271 -10.07 4.59 8.95
N TYR A 272 -9.89 3.80 10.02
CA TYR A 272 -11.01 3.16 10.72
C TYR A 272 -11.75 4.08 11.70
N LEU A 273 -11.35 5.35 11.80
CA LEU A 273 -12.11 6.42 12.44
C LEU A 273 -12.91 7.25 11.42
N ALA A 274 -12.94 6.84 10.15
CA ALA A 274 -13.67 7.56 9.11
C ALA A 274 -15.18 7.55 9.37
N GLN A 275 -15.82 8.69 9.15
CA GLN A 275 -17.26 8.85 9.40
C GLN A 275 -18.14 8.47 8.19
N ASN A 276 -17.52 8.27 7.02
CA ASN A 276 -18.17 7.84 5.79
C ASN A 276 -17.14 7.33 4.77
N ILE A 277 -17.61 6.76 3.66
CA ILE A 277 -16.76 6.14 2.63
C ILE A 277 -15.85 7.15 1.93
N ASN A 278 -16.29 8.39 1.73
CA ASN A 278 -15.42 9.42 1.16
C ASN A 278 -14.29 9.82 2.12
N ASP A 279 -14.59 9.96 3.41
CA ASP A 279 -13.59 10.20 4.45
C ASP A 279 -12.61 9.02 4.57
N PHE A 280 -13.10 7.78 4.45
CA PHE A 280 -12.27 6.57 4.44
C PHE A 280 -11.21 6.62 3.33
N TRP A 281 -11.59 6.92 2.08
CA TRP A 281 -10.65 7.00 0.96
C TRP A 281 -9.71 8.22 0.98
N LYS A 282 -10.04 9.26 1.76
CA LYS A 282 -9.10 10.35 2.08
C LYS A 282 -8.07 9.97 3.15
N ARG A 283 -8.26 8.83 3.83
CA ARG A 283 -7.44 8.36 4.96
C ARG A 283 -6.75 7.03 4.69
N TRP A 284 -7.23 6.24 3.73
CA TRP A 284 -6.70 4.94 3.33
C TRP A 284 -5.89 5.06 2.04
N HIS A 285 -4.68 4.49 2.04
CA HIS A 285 -3.78 4.40 0.89
C HIS A 285 -3.69 5.72 0.10
N ILE A 286 -3.46 6.83 0.82
CA ILE A 286 -3.60 8.20 0.32
C ILE A 286 -2.73 8.45 -0.92
N SER A 287 -1.51 7.89 -0.95
CA SER A 287 -0.61 8.03 -2.09
C SER A 287 -1.22 7.46 -3.37
N LEU A 288 -1.72 6.21 -3.34
CA LEU A 288 -2.42 5.55 -4.45
C LEU A 288 -3.71 6.28 -4.83
N SER A 289 -4.58 6.59 -3.87
CA SER A 289 -5.85 7.29 -4.11
C SER A 289 -5.62 8.64 -4.81
N SER A 290 -4.59 9.38 -4.37
CA SER A 290 -4.21 10.64 -5.01
C SER A 290 -3.59 10.45 -6.40
N TRP A 291 -2.84 9.37 -6.61
CA TRP A 291 -2.25 9.03 -7.92
C TRP A 291 -3.35 8.74 -8.93
N PHE A 292 -4.30 7.85 -8.60
CA PHE A 292 -5.44 7.57 -9.49
C PHE A 292 -6.27 8.80 -9.78
N ARG A 293 -6.50 9.66 -8.78
CA ARG A 293 -7.19 10.94 -8.99
C ARG A 293 -6.49 11.79 -10.05
N ASP A 294 -5.17 11.97 -9.93
CA ASP A 294 -4.44 12.95 -10.73
C ASP A 294 -3.97 12.44 -12.11
N TYR A 295 -3.77 11.12 -12.24
CA TYR A 295 -3.29 10.48 -13.46
C TYR A 295 -4.37 9.70 -14.23
N VAL A 296 -5.52 9.38 -13.61
CA VAL A 296 -6.64 8.68 -14.28
C VAL A 296 -7.94 9.49 -14.25
N TYR A 297 -8.44 9.88 -13.07
CA TYR A 297 -9.74 10.56 -12.94
C TYR A 297 -9.78 11.93 -13.61
N ILE A 298 -8.84 12.83 -13.29
CA ILE A 298 -8.79 14.19 -13.85
C ILE A 298 -8.63 14.17 -15.38
N PRO A 299 -7.74 13.33 -15.96
CA PRO A 299 -7.61 13.20 -17.42
C PRO A 299 -8.87 12.71 -18.14
N LEU A 300 -9.72 11.91 -17.49
CA LEU A 300 -11.01 11.48 -18.04
C LEU A 300 -12.08 12.60 -18.00
N GLY A 301 -11.72 13.81 -17.58
CA GLY A 301 -12.59 14.98 -17.45
C GLY A 301 -12.99 15.30 -16.00
N GLY A 302 -12.63 14.44 -15.05
CA GLY A 302 -12.94 14.61 -13.63
C GLY A 302 -14.41 14.96 -13.38
N SER A 303 -14.66 15.92 -12.49
CA SER A 303 -16.02 16.42 -12.20
C SER A 303 -16.49 17.54 -13.15
N ARG A 304 -15.76 17.81 -14.25
CA ARG A 304 -16.11 18.87 -15.22
C ARG A 304 -17.00 18.36 -16.36
N VAL A 305 -17.16 17.05 -16.47
CA VAL A 305 -18.03 16.41 -17.47
C VAL A 305 -19.44 16.23 -16.91
N SER A 306 -20.36 15.74 -17.74
CA SER A 306 -21.71 15.38 -17.29
C SER A 306 -21.67 14.44 -16.08
N THR A 307 -22.69 14.52 -15.25
CA THR A 307 -22.83 13.71 -14.04
C THR A 307 -22.67 12.21 -14.29
N TRP A 308 -23.26 11.70 -15.37
CA TRP A 308 -23.11 10.30 -15.80
C TRP A 308 -21.68 9.96 -16.19
N ALA A 309 -21.02 10.83 -16.95
CA ALA A 309 -19.62 10.63 -17.34
C ALA A 309 -18.69 10.66 -16.12
N SER A 310 -18.96 11.52 -15.14
CA SER A 310 -18.19 11.58 -13.90
C SER A 310 -18.39 10.34 -13.03
N PHE A 311 -19.62 9.85 -12.92
CA PHE A 311 -19.95 8.57 -12.27
C PHE A 311 -19.20 7.40 -12.92
N ARG A 312 -19.24 7.30 -14.26
CA ARG A 312 -18.46 6.31 -15.00
C ARG A 312 -16.96 6.43 -14.70
N ASN A 313 -16.43 7.65 -14.64
CA ASN A 313 -15.02 7.88 -14.35
C ASN A 313 -14.63 7.41 -12.92
N VAL A 314 -15.51 7.60 -11.93
CA VAL A 314 -15.31 7.07 -10.57
C VAL A 314 -15.30 5.54 -10.58
N LEU A 315 -16.25 4.90 -11.27
CA LEU A 315 -16.25 3.44 -11.40
C LEU A 315 -14.99 2.92 -12.10
N ILE A 316 -14.54 3.58 -13.17
CA ILE A 316 -13.29 3.22 -13.85
C ILE A 316 -12.11 3.29 -12.88
N VAL A 317 -12.01 4.36 -12.07
CA VAL A 317 -10.93 4.52 -11.10
C VAL A 317 -10.92 3.37 -10.08
N PHE A 318 -12.08 3.03 -9.50
CA PHE A 318 -12.16 1.96 -8.52
C PHE A 318 -11.95 0.57 -9.12
N LEU A 319 -12.45 0.30 -10.33
CA LEU A 319 -12.20 -0.96 -11.03
C LEU A 319 -10.73 -1.14 -11.38
N VAL A 320 -10.08 -0.09 -11.91
CA VAL A 320 -8.64 -0.10 -12.20
C VAL A 320 -7.82 -0.20 -10.91
N SER A 321 -8.26 0.44 -9.83
CA SER A 321 -7.64 0.30 -8.51
C SER A 321 -7.76 -1.12 -7.97
N GLY A 322 -8.93 -1.75 -8.09
CA GLY A 322 -9.12 -3.15 -7.74
C GLY A 322 -8.19 -4.05 -8.54
N PHE A 323 -8.21 -3.91 -9.87
CA PHE A 323 -7.31 -4.68 -10.74
C PHE A 323 -5.83 -4.47 -10.43
N TRP A 324 -5.43 -3.25 -10.04
CA TRP A 324 -4.07 -2.96 -9.60
C TRP A 324 -3.65 -3.75 -8.34
N HIS A 325 -4.59 -3.99 -7.42
CA HIS A 325 -4.31 -4.76 -6.21
C HIS A 325 -3.94 -6.21 -6.55
N GLY A 326 -4.69 -6.90 -7.40
CA GLY A 326 -4.35 -8.26 -7.80
C GLY A 326 -5.09 -8.75 -9.03
N ALA A 327 -4.52 -9.79 -9.64
CA ALA A 327 -5.01 -10.40 -10.87
C ALA A 327 -6.07 -11.49 -10.58
N ASN A 328 -7.14 -11.12 -9.88
CA ASN A 328 -8.28 -11.99 -9.56
C ASN A 328 -9.60 -11.21 -9.67
N TRP A 329 -10.68 -11.88 -10.08
CA TRP A 329 -12.04 -11.33 -10.14
C TRP A 329 -12.52 -10.77 -8.80
N THR A 330 -12.08 -11.33 -7.68
CA THR A 330 -12.41 -10.85 -6.34
C THR A 330 -12.01 -9.39 -6.12
N PHE A 331 -10.83 -8.97 -6.62
CA PHE A 331 -10.39 -7.57 -6.56
C PHE A 331 -11.17 -6.62 -7.46
N ILE A 332 -11.64 -7.10 -8.62
CA ILE A 332 -12.50 -6.31 -9.50
C ILE A 332 -13.84 -6.06 -8.82
N ILE A 333 -14.43 -7.09 -8.17
CA ILE A 333 -15.66 -6.95 -7.40
C ILE A 333 -15.46 -6.03 -6.19
N TRP A 334 -14.33 -6.16 -5.47
CA TRP A 334 -13.96 -5.23 -4.40
C TRP A 334 -13.93 -3.77 -4.90
N GLY A 335 -13.33 -3.54 -6.07
CA GLY A 335 -13.33 -2.22 -6.72
C GLY A 335 -14.74 -1.75 -7.04
N LEU A 336 -15.57 -2.61 -7.62
CA LEU A 336 -16.96 -2.29 -7.94
C LEU A 336 -17.78 -1.92 -6.68
N ILE A 337 -17.63 -2.68 -5.59
CA ILE A 337 -18.30 -2.42 -4.31
C ILE A 337 -17.93 -1.02 -3.81
N HIS A 338 -16.64 -0.69 -3.74
CA HIS A 338 -16.22 0.63 -3.28
C HIS A 338 -16.62 1.76 -4.25
N GLY A 339 -16.61 1.47 -5.57
CA GLY A 339 -17.12 2.36 -6.60
C GLY A 339 -18.58 2.74 -6.34
N ILE A 340 -19.45 1.76 -6.09
CA ILE A 340 -20.87 1.95 -5.79
C ILE A 340 -21.06 2.67 -4.45
N LEU A 341 -20.29 2.30 -3.42
CA LEU A 341 -20.37 2.94 -2.10
C LEU A 341 -19.93 4.40 -2.09
N TYR A 342 -19.07 4.81 -3.03
CA TYR A 342 -18.61 6.20 -3.17
C TYR A 342 -19.66 7.11 -3.83
N VAL A 343 -20.61 6.53 -4.59
CA VAL A 343 -21.60 7.24 -5.40
C VAL A 343 -22.42 8.27 -4.61
N PRO A 344 -23.01 7.96 -3.45
CA PRO A 344 -23.82 8.92 -2.72
C PRO A 344 -23.04 10.20 -2.36
N PHE A 345 -21.76 10.05 -2.05
CA PHE A 345 -20.88 11.16 -1.65
C PHE A 345 -20.39 11.99 -2.83
N PHE A 346 -20.49 11.46 -4.06
CA PHE A 346 -20.19 12.21 -5.27
C PHE A 346 -21.26 13.29 -5.55
N PHE A 347 -22.53 13.00 -5.22
CA PHE A 347 -23.65 13.93 -5.44
C PHE A 347 -23.86 14.92 -4.30
N MET A 348 -23.31 14.64 -3.13
CA MET A 348 -23.30 15.61 -2.03
C MET A 348 -22.37 16.76 -2.43
N LYS A 349 -22.89 18.00 -2.39
CA LYS A 349 -22.03 19.19 -2.47
C LYS A 349 -20.92 19.02 -1.42
N PRO A 350 -19.69 19.52 -1.66
CA PRO A 350 -18.68 19.60 -0.62
C PRO A 350 -19.26 20.48 0.50
N HIS A 351 -19.94 19.86 1.46
CA HIS A 351 -20.22 20.51 2.71
C HIS A 351 -18.86 20.87 3.27
N GLN A 352 -18.68 22.13 3.65
CA GLN A 352 -17.59 22.50 4.53
C GLN A 352 -17.60 21.46 5.65
N ASP A 353 -16.50 20.75 5.77
CA ASP A 353 -16.28 19.66 6.71
C ASP A 353 -16.56 20.17 8.13
N LEU A 354 -17.83 20.20 8.54
CA LEU A 354 -18.25 20.28 9.93
C LEU A 354 -17.99 18.89 10.51
N HIS A 355 -16.71 18.48 10.48
CA HIS A 355 -16.23 17.34 11.21
C HIS A 355 -16.40 17.68 12.68
N GLU A 356 -17.50 17.21 13.26
CA GLU A 356 -17.61 17.21 14.69
C GLU A 356 -16.48 16.31 15.23
N HIS A 357 -15.47 16.91 15.85
CA HIS A 357 -14.24 16.21 16.26
C HIS A 357 -14.45 15.24 17.43
N SER A 358 -15.65 15.21 18.00
CA SER A 358 -15.99 14.24 19.03
C SER A 358 -16.18 12.86 18.40
N ILE A 359 -15.21 11.98 18.63
CA ILE A 359 -15.26 10.57 18.22
C ILE A 359 -16.49 9.88 18.82
N LEU A 360 -16.81 10.18 20.10
CA LEU A 360 -17.96 9.59 20.79
C LEU A 360 -19.29 9.90 20.11
N LYS A 361 -19.48 11.15 19.63
CA LYS A 361 -20.71 11.54 18.93
C LYS A 361 -20.84 10.89 17.56
N ASN A 362 -19.72 10.58 16.91
CA ASN A 362 -19.69 9.99 15.58
C ASN A 362 -19.53 8.46 15.59
N LEU A 363 -19.51 7.83 16.76
CA LEU A 363 -19.32 6.38 16.90
C LEU A 363 -20.30 5.56 16.03
N PRO A 364 -21.60 5.90 15.91
CA PRO A 364 -22.49 5.18 15.00
C PRO A 364 -22.09 5.28 13.52
N LYS A 365 -21.63 6.45 13.06
CA LYS A 365 -21.17 6.66 11.68
C LYS A 365 -19.86 5.91 11.40
N ILE A 366 -18.95 5.94 12.37
CA ILE A 366 -17.67 5.22 12.32
C ILE A 366 -17.93 3.72 12.25
N PHE A 367 -18.79 3.20 13.13
CA PHE A 367 -19.16 1.79 13.17
C PHE A 367 -19.82 1.33 11.86
N LEU A 368 -20.76 2.10 11.33
CA LEU A 368 -21.40 1.81 10.04
C LEU A 368 -20.38 1.79 8.90
N THR A 369 -19.51 2.80 8.82
CA THR A 369 -18.47 2.90 7.79
C THR A 369 -17.51 1.72 7.87
N PHE A 370 -17.03 1.40 9.07
CA PHE A 370 -16.14 0.27 9.31
C PHE A 370 -16.79 -1.07 8.91
N THR A 371 -18.07 -1.27 9.26
CA THR A 371 -18.81 -2.50 8.90
C THR A 371 -18.94 -2.66 7.38
N VAL A 372 -19.30 -1.58 6.67
CA VAL A 372 -19.40 -1.59 5.21
C VAL A 372 -18.04 -1.85 4.55
N VAL A 373 -16.97 -1.25 5.08
CA VAL A 373 -15.60 -1.50 4.62
C VAL A 373 -15.19 -2.96 4.85
N CYS A 374 -15.57 -3.58 5.98
CA CYS A 374 -15.33 -4.99 6.25
C CYS A 374 -16.00 -5.91 5.22
N LEU A 375 -17.20 -5.59 4.75
CA LEU A 375 -17.83 -6.37 3.66
C LEU A 375 -16.99 -6.36 2.38
N GLY A 376 -16.38 -5.22 2.05
CA GLY A 376 -15.41 -5.14 0.96
C GLY A 376 -14.20 -6.04 1.24
N TRP A 377 -13.65 -6.01 2.45
CA TRP A 377 -12.49 -6.81 2.82
C TRP A 377 -12.67 -8.33 2.67
N ILE A 378 -13.89 -8.86 2.74
CA ILE A 378 -14.16 -10.28 2.44
C ILE A 378 -13.74 -10.62 1.01
N PHE A 379 -14.11 -9.77 0.03
CA PHE A 379 -13.71 -9.95 -1.36
C PHE A 379 -12.21 -9.70 -1.54
N PHE A 380 -11.58 -8.88 -0.72
CA PHE A 380 -10.13 -8.68 -0.81
C PHE A 380 -9.32 -9.88 -0.29
N ARG A 381 -9.86 -10.63 0.69
CA ARG A 381 -9.18 -11.80 1.29
C ARG A 381 -9.52 -13.13 0.62
N ALA A 382 -10.72 -13.29 0.09
CA ALA A 382 -11.18 -14.56 -0.48
C ALA A 382 -10.39 -14.93 -1.75
N ASP A 383 -10.12 -16.22 -1.90
CA ASP A 383 -9.42 -16.80 -3.06
C ASP A 383 -10.32 -16.84 -4.30
N SER A 384 -11.65 -16.87 -4.11
CA SER A 384 -12.62 -16.85 -5.19
C SER A 384 -13.89 -16.06 -4.86
N VAL A 385 -14.59 -15.64 -5.90
CA VAL A 385 -15.90 -14.96 -5.78
C VAL A 385 -16.92 -15.87 -5.08
N SER A 386 -16.90 -17.17 -5.39
CA SER A 386 -17.78 -18.16 -4.76
C SER A 386 -17.51 -18.26 -3.26
N GLN A 387 -16.24 -18.32 -2.85
CA GLN A 387 -15.86 -18.32 -1.44
C GLN A 387 -16.36 -17.05 -0.74
N ALA A 388 -16.18 -15.87 -1.33
CA ALA A 388 -16.62 -14.61 -0.73
C ALA A 388 -18.14 -14.58 -0.46
N PHE A 389 -18.97 -14.98 -1.42
CA PHE A 389 -20.43 -15.01 -1.24
C PHE A 389 -20.86 -16.09 -0.24
N ASN A 390 -20.24 -17.28 -0.28
CA ASN A 390 -20.55 -18.35 0.65
C ASN A 390 -20.15 -17.96 2.09
N TYR A 391 -18.98 -17.34 2.28
CA TYR A 391 -18.52 -16.78 3.55
C TYR A 391 -19.55 -15.79 4.12
N ILE A 392 -20.04 -14.86 3.29
CA ILE A 392 -21.10 -13.91 3.71
C ILE A 392 -22.38 -14.65 4.10
N GLY A 393 -22.81 -15.65 3.34
CA GLY A 393 -24.01 -16.44 3.65
C GLY A 393 -23.94 -17.11 5.02
N LEU A 394 -22.82 -17.79 5.31
CA LEU A 394 -22.59 -18.52 6.56
C LEU A 394 -22.49 -17.61 7.79
N MET A 395 -22.18 -16.32 7.61
CA MET A 395 -22.27 -15.34 8.70
C MET A 395 -23.69 -15.13 9.23
N PHE A 396 -24.73 -15.53 8.47
CA PHE A 396 -26.14 -15.32 8.85
C PHE A 396 -26.93 -16.61 9.06
N THR A 397 -26.44 -17.78 8.60
CA THR A 397 -27.16 -19.06 8.73
C THR A 397 -26.75 -19.87 9.96
N ASN A 398 -25.60 -19.58 10.58
CA ASN A 398 -25.04 -20.30 11.74
C ASN A 398 -25.02 -21.83 11.59
N GLU A 399 -24.69 -22.29 10.38
CA GLU A 399 -24.60 -23.72 10.05
C GLU A 399 -23.28 -24.36 10.51
N GLY A 400 -22.25 -23.55 10.77
CA GLY A 400 -20.95 -24.02 11.24
C GLY A 400 -20.99 -24.44 12.71
N SER A 401 -20.42 -25.62 12.99
CA SER A 401 -20.38 -26.21 14.34
C SER A 401 -19.10 -25.88 15.11
N SER A 402 -18.01 -25.54 14.41
CA SER A 402 -16.72 -25.28 15.06
C SER A 402 -16.65 -23.85 15.58
N ASN A 403 -16.29 -23.72 16.85
CA ASN A 403 -15.91 -22.44 17.45
C ASN A 403 -14.40 -22.43 17.58
N PHE A 404 -13.70 -22.56 16.44
CA PHE A 404 -12.26 -22.75 16.35
C PHE A 404 -11.43 -21.84 17.27
N ILE A 405 -11.82 -20.57 17.34
CA ILE A 405 -11.20 -19.53 18.16
C ILE A 405 -11.36 -19.83 19.66
N PHE A 406 -12.47 -20.45 20.04
CA PHE A 406 -12.87 -20.74 21.41
C PHE A 406 -12.67 -22.20 21.84
N GLU A 407 -12.03 -23.05 21.04
CA GLU A 407 -11.78 -24.44 21.42
C GLU A 407 -10.44 -24.63 22.15
N ALA A 408 -9.40 -23.87 21.80
CA ALA A 408 -8.09 -23.95 22.45
C ALA A 408 -7.83 -22.79 23.41
N ASN A 409 -7.54 -23.08 24.69
CA ASN A 409 -7.22 -22.07 25.72
C ASN A 409 -6.08 -21.13 25.30
N LYS A 410 -5.07 -21.66 24.61
CA LYS A 410 -3.93 -20.86 24.10
C LYS A 410 -4.39 -19.85 23.03
N ARG A 411 -5.28 -20.25 22.11
CA ARG A 411 -5.82 -19.37 21.06
C ARG A 411 -6.71 -18.26 21.64
N LYS A 412 -7.54 -18.58 22.64
CA LYS A 412 -8.32 -17.57 23.38
C LYS A 412 -7.45 -16.50 24.01
N ILE A 413 -6.34 -16.90 24.64
CA ILE A 413 -5.41 -15.96 25.28
C ILE A 413 -4.75 -15.07 24.23
N ILE A 414 -4.26 -15.65 23.13
CA ILE A 414 -3.65 -14.90 22.03
C ILE A 414 -4.66 -13.92 21.42
N LEU A 415 -5.87 -14.38 21.11
CA LEU A 415 -6.94 -13.52 20.62
C LEU A 415 -7.24 -12.38 21.59
N GLY A 416 -7.42 -12.66 22.88
CA GLY A 416 -7.69 -11.65 23.89
C GLY A 416 -6.61 -10.59 23.93
N ILE A 417 -5.34 -10.99 23.83
CA ILE A 417 -4.20 -10.07 23.75
C ILE A 417 -4.24 -9.25 22.46
N VAL A 418 -4.45 -9.88 21.30
CA VAL A 418 -4.52 -9.19 20.01
C VAL A 418 -5.66 -8.15 20.01
N LEU A 419 -6.84 -8.51 20.52
CA LEU A 419 -7.98 -7.59 20.65
C LEU A 419 -7.68 -6.43 21.62
N LEU A 420 -7.00 -6.70 22.73
CA LEU A 420 -6.54 -5.65 23.66
C LEU A 420 -5.52 -4.71 22.99
N CYS A 421 -4.59 -5.24 22.20
CA CYS A 421 -3.62 -4.45 21.45
C CYS A 421 -4.30 -3.61 20.35
N ILE A 422 -5.26 -4.17 19.62
CA ILE A 422 -6.09 -3.45 18.64
C ILE A 422 -6.87 -2.32 19.32
N MET A 423 -7.51 -2.61 20.46
CA MET A 423 -8.25 -1.60 21.23
C MET A 423 -7.32 -0.48 21.69
N GLY A 424 -6.14 -0.82 22.23
CA GLY A 424 -5.12 0.14 22.62
C GLY A 424 -4.64 1.01 21.45
N MET A 425 -4.41 0.40 20.28
CA MET A 425 -4.08 1.10 19.05
C MET A 425 -5.18 2.09 18.65
N MET A 426 -6.45 1.66 18.62
CA MET A 426 -7.57 2.52 18.26
C MET A 426 -7.77 3.68 19.24
N ILE A 427 -7.53 3.47 20.54
CA ILE A 427 -7.56 4.55 21.55
C ILE A 427 -6.45 5.56 21.30
N ILE A 428 -5.22 5.10 21.03
CA ILE A 428 -4.08 5.96 20.72
C ILE A 428 -4.37 6.77 19.46
N GLU A 429 -4.77 6.11 18.36
CA GLU A 429 -5.11 6.77 17.11
C GLU A 429 -6.27 7.77 17.27
N GLY A 430 -7.30 7.41 18.04
CA GLY A 430 -8.39 8.31 18.39
C GLY A 430 -7.93 9.54 19.18
N TYR A 431 -7.01 9.37 20.11
CA TYR A 431 -6.40 10.49 20.82
C TYR A 431 -5.66 11.44 19.85
N PHE A 432 -4.82 10.91 18.96
CA PHE A 432 -4.08 11.72 17.99
C PHE A 432 -5.00 12.41 16.96
N GLU A 433 -6.05 11.73 16.49
CA GLU A 433 -7.08 12.31 15.62
C GLU A 433 -7.84 13.45 16.34
N SER A 434 -8.18 13.28 17.62
CA SER A 434 -8.85 14.34 18.41
C SER A 434 -7.97 15.59 18.57
N LYS A 435 -6.65 15.43 18.50
CA LYS A 435 -5.66 16.51 18.50
C LYS A 435 -5.30 16.99 17.08
N GLN A 436 -6.04 16.53 16.07
CA GLN A 436 -5.84 16.85 14.65
C GLN A 436 -4.42 16.55 14.15
N LYS A 437 -3.75 15.57 14.78
CA LYS A 437 -2.46 15.07 14.29
C LYS A 437 -2.72 14.10 13.15
N LYS A 438 -1.77 13.99 12.23
CA LYS A 438 -1.86 13.05 11.09
C LYS A 438 -1.12 11.74 11.36
N GLU A 439 -0.32 11.70 12.42
CA GLU A 439 0.62 10.63 12.75
C GLU A 439 0.64 10.41 14.27
N VAL A 440 1.00 9.18 14.66
CA VAL A 440 1.21 8.81 16.06
C VAL A 440 2.67 9.05 16.42
N LEU A 441 2.92 10.08 17.23
CA LEU A 441 4.25 10.42 17.73
C LEU A 441 4.28 10.25 19.24
N LEU A 442 4.55 9.01 19.66
CA LEU A 442 4.51 8.61 21.05
C LEU A 442 5.68 9.20 21.87
N PRO A 443 5.45 9.51 23.17
CA PRO A 443 6.50 9.97 24.08
C PRO A 443 7.52 8.85 24.37
N SER A 444 8.77 9.22 24.63
CA SER A 444 9.90 8.28 24.68
C SER A 444 9.74 7.13 25.70
N TRP A 445 9.08 7.36 26.84
CA TRP A 445 8.85 6.32 27.85
C TRP A 445 7.93 5.19 27.35
N SER A 446 6.92 5.53 26.54
CA SER A 446 5.98 4.55 25.98
C SER A 446 6.62 3.68 24.89
N LEU A 447 7.66 4.19 24.22
CA LEU A 447 8.41 3.44 23.22
C LEU A 447 9.14 2.25 23.86
N VAL A 448 9.66 2.40 25.08
CA VAL A 448 10.33 1.31 25.81
C VAL A 448 9.35 0.15 26.03
N LEU A 449 8.13 0.45 26.47
CA LEU A 449 7.08 -0.55 26.62
C LEU A 449 6.77 -1.23 25.28
N ILE A 450 6.56 -0.46 24.22
CA ILE A 450 6.28 -1.02 22.88
C ILE A 450 7.40 -1.94 22.40
N VAL A 451 8.66 -1.55 22.61
CA VAL A 451 9.82 -2.38 22.25
C VAL A 451 9.80 -3.71 23.02
N LEU A 452 9.48 -3.69 24.32
CA LEU A 452 9.32 -4.93 25.10
C LEU A 452 8.17 -5.80 24.57
N PHE A 453 7.04 -5.20 24.18
CA PHE A 453 5.94 -5.91 23.53
C PHE A 453 6.38 -6.55 22.21
N ILE A 454 7.14 -5.83 21.37
CA ILE A 454 7.69 -6.36 20.11
C ILE A 454 8.60 -7.56 20.39
N PHE A 455 9.47 -7.50 21.40
CA PHE A 455 10.33 -8.65 21.73
C PHE A 455 9.57 -9.85 22.28
N TYR A 456 8.50 -9.62 23.05
CA TYR A 456 7.72 -10.70 23.65
C TYR A 456 6.77 -11.37 22.64
N PHE A 457 6.09 -10.59 21.81
CA PHE A 457 5.11 -11.07 20.82
C PHE A 457 5.70 -11.29 19.43
N GLY A 458 6.93 -10.82 19.18
CA GLY A 458 7.63 -11.04 17.93
C GLY A 458 8.00 -12.50 17.75
N GLY A 459 7.29 -13.19 16.86
CA GLY A 459 7.68 -14.51 16.38
C GLY A 459 8.89 -14.42 15.45
N PHE A 460 10.08 -14.11 15.97
CA PHE A 460 11.31 -13.93 15.17
C PHE A 460 11.76 -15.17 14.34
N LYS A 461 11.07 -16.31 14.50
CA LYS A 461 11.36 -17.55 13.77
C LYS A 461 10.48 -17.78 12.53
N ASN A 462 9.26 -17.22 12.50
CA ASN A 462 8.32 -17.38 11.38
C ASN A 462 7.86 -15.98 10.93
N HIS A 463 8.61 -15.38 10.00
CA HIS A 463 8.24 -14.07 9.46
C HIS A 463 7.08 -14.27 8.48
N GLU A 464 5.89 -13.79 8.84
CA GLU A 464 4.79 -13.71 7.89
C GLU A 464 5.13 -12.71 6.78
N SER A 465 4.91 -13.13 5.53
CA SER A 465 5.14 -12.26 4.38
C SER A 465 4.23 -11.03 4.45
N PHE A 466 4.74 -9.88 4.02
CA PHE A 466 3.90 -8.70 3.83
C PHE A 466 2.75 -9.03 2.85
N ILE A 467 1.51 -8.74 3.24
CA ILE A 467 0.30 -9.23 2.57
C ILE A 467 0.23 -8.79 1.11
N TYR A 468 0.69 -7.58 0.80
CA TYR A 468 0.69 -7.05 -0.56
C TYR A 468 1.75 -7.71 -1.47
N PHE A 469 2.67 -8.52 -0.94
CA PHE A 469 3.54 -9.34 -1.80
C PHE A 469 2.82 -10.57 -2.35
N GLN A 470 1.63 -10.90 -1.82
CA GLN A 470 0.80 -12.00 -2.29
C GLN A 470 -0.08 -11.61 -3.49
N PHE A 471 -0.16 -10.31 -3.83
CA PHE A 471 -1.14 -9.76 -4.79
C PHE A 471 -0.57 -9.09 -6.04
#